data_AF-A0A2N1NH33-F1
#
_entry.id   AF-A0A2N1NH33-F1
#
_cell.length_a   1.000
_cell.length_b   1.000
_cell.length_c   1.000
_cell.angle_alpha   90.00
_cell.angle_beta   90.00
_cell.angle_gamma   90.00
#
_symmetry.space_group_name_H-M   'P 1'
#
loop_
_entity.id
_entity.type
_entity.pdbx_description
1 polymer ?
#
loop_
_entity_poly.entity_id
_entity_poly.type
_entity_poly.pdbx_seq_one_letter_code
_entity_poly.pdbx_strand_id
1 'polypeptide(L)'
;MAELAKKIEESIFTNTGSIPYDVKYKTCCRSKLWNLRDKRNSEFVNKVISGTIKAEDVYKLTGDEMLSHEKYYQKQSEIRRMVENCVRYESDLVPMKLESDGSLSSCMSGGSGGTVWVSRNMLDKS
;
A
#
# COMPACT_ATOMS: atom_id res chain seq x y z
N MET A 1 13.06 5.92 30.55
CA MET A 1 11.87 5.49 29.76
C MET A 1 10.75 6.52 29.81
N ALA A 2 10.28 6.95 30.98
CA ALA A 2 9.19 7.94 31.09
C ALA A 2 9.48 9.27 30.36
N GLU A 3 10.69 9.80 30.48
CA GLU A 3 11.14 11.00 29.73
C GLU A 3 11.10 10.83 28.21
N LEU A 4 11.50 9.66 27.72
CA LEU A 4 11.49 9.37 26.28
C LEU A 4 10.06 9.31 25.75
N ALA A 5 9.16 8.67 26.51
CA ALA A 5 7.74 8.59 26.17
C ALA A 5 7.10 9.98 26.15
N LYS A 6 7.42 10.83 27.13
CA LYS A 6 6.96 12.22 27.19
C LYS A 6 7.40 13.01 25.94
N LYS A 7 8.67 12.94 25.56
CA LYS A 7 9.17 13.62 24.35
C LYS A 7 8.48 13.15 23.06
N ILE A 8 8.24 11.84 22.93
CA ILE A 8 7.51 11.30 21.77
C ILE A 8 6.09 11.85 21.75
N GLU A 9 5.39 11.83 22.89
CA GLU A 9 4.02 12.32 22.99
C GLU A 9 3.91 13.82 22.71
N GLU A 10 4.79 14.64 23.30
CA GLU A 10 4.85 16.09 23.06
C GLU A 10 5.12 16.40 21.58
N SER A 11 6.02 15.65 20.92
CA SER A 11 6.26 15.79 19.49
C SER A 11 5.02 15.43 18.66
N ILE A 12 4.31 14.35 19.00
CA ILE A 12 3.08 14.00 18.30
C ILE A 12 2.05 15.11 18.49
N PHE A 13 1.84 15.56 19.73
CA PHE A 13 0.86 16.58 20.09
C PHE A 13 1.08 17.90 19.32
N THR A 14 2.31 18.41 19.36
CA THR A 14 2.68 19.66 18.68
C THR A 14 2.49 19.59 17.17
N ASN A 15 2.80 18.44 16.54
CA ASN A 15 2.71 18.30 15.08
C ASN A 15 1.32 17.88 14.56
N THR A 16 0.42 17.35 15.40
CA THR A 16 -0.96 16.99 14.99
C THR A 16 -2.00 18.07 15.21
N GLY A 17 -1.58 19.28 15.61
CA GLY A 17 -2.48 20.43 15.79
C GLY A 17 -2.85 20.72 17.24
N SER A 18 -2.17 20.12 18.21
CA SER A 18 -2.27 20.45 19.64
C SER A 18 -3.67 20.34 20.25
N ILE A 19 -4.52 19.45 19.70
CA ILE A 19 -5.86 19.18 20.21
C ILE A 19 -5.91 17.73 20.71
N PRO A 20 -6.06 17.48 22.03
CA PRO A 20 -5.99 16.13 22.60
C PRO A 20 -7.09 15.17 22.10
N TYR A 21 -8.20 15.75 21.63
CA TYR A 21 -9.36 14.99 21.16
C TYR A 21 -9.35 14.75 19.66
N ASP A 22 -8.36 15.28 18.92
CA ASP A 22 -8.24 15.10 17.49
C ASP A 22 -8.03 13.61 17.17
N VAL A 23 -8.81 13.13 16.20
CA VAL A 23 -8.71 11.79 15.63
C VAL A 23 -7.30 11.56 15.07
N LYS A 24 -6.67 12.57 14.47
CA LYS A 24 -5.31 12.48 13.91
C LYS A 24 -4.27 12.22 15.00
N TYR A 25 -4.30 13.01 16.07
CA TYR A 25 -3.45 12.83 17.25
C TYR A 25 -3.63 11.41 17.83
N LYS A 26 -4.89 11.04 18.12
CA LYS A 26 -5.27 9.73 18.67
C LYS A 26 -4.84 8.55 17.81
N THR A 27 -4.92 8.69 16.48
CA THR A 27 -4.53 7.65 15.51
C THR A 27 -3.02 7.53 15.44
N CYS A 28 -2.30 8.65 15.43
CA CYS A 28 -0.84 8.66 15.46
C CYS A 28 -0.30 8.01 16.74
N CYS A 29 -0.79 8.43 17.92
CA CYS A 29 -0.40 7.84 19.20
C CYS A 29 -0.61 6.32 19.23
N ARG A 30 -1.76 5.83 18.76
CA ARG A 30 -2.03 4.38 18.67
C ARG A 30 -1.03 3.69 17.76
N SER A 31 -0.80 4.21 16.55
CA SER A 31 0.14 3.65 15.58
C SER A 31 1.56 3.55 16.17
N LYS A 32 2.03 4.61 16.84
CA LYS A 32 3.36 4.61 17.46
C LYS A 32 3.46 3.63 18.61
N LEU A 33 2.46 3.62 19.49
CA LEU A 33 2.41 2.72 20.64
C LEU A 33 2.40 1.26 20.22
N TRP A 34 1.63 0.89 19.19
CA TRP A 34 1.55 -0.49 18.71
C TRP A 34 2.90 -1.01 18.20
N ASN A 35 3.65 -0.18 17.47
CA ASN A 35 4.96 -0.56 16.96
C ASN A 35 6.04 -0.59 18.06
N LEU A 36 6.00 0.34 19.02
CA LEU A 36 6.93 0.36 20.16
C LEU A 36 6.67 -0.76 21.17
N ARG A 37 5.44 -1.25 21.27
CA ARG A 37 5.07 -2.37 22.15
C ARG A 37 5.40 -3.74 21.55
N ASP A 38 5.59 -3.82 20.23
CA ASP A 38 5.79 -5.09 19.54
C ASP A 38 7.15 -5.72 19.90
N LYS A 39 7.11 -6.83 20.63
CA LYS A 39 8.32 -7.57 21.04
C LYS A 39 9.10 -8.13 19.86
N ARG A 40 8.43 -8.38 18.73
CA ARG A 40 9.06 -8.84 17.47
C ARG A 40 9.78 -7.71 16.74
N ASN A 41 9.62 -6.47 17.22
CA ASN A 41 10.22 -5.26 16.68
C ASN A 41 11.21 -4.62 17.67
N SER A 42 11.96 -5.46 18.39
CA SER A 42 12.93 -5.02 19.40
C SER A 42 14.04 -4.15 18.80
N GLU A 43 14.40 -4.36 17.54
CA GLU A 43 15.41 -3.55 16.85
C GLU A 43 14.98 -2.07 16.75
N PHE A 44 13.74 -1.81 16.36
CA PHE A 44 13.20 -0.44 16.32
C PHE A 44 13.19 0.20 17.70
N VAL A 45 12.72 -0.55 18.71
CA VAL A 45 12.72 -0.09 20.11
C VAL A 45 14.14 0.25 20.58
N ASN A 46 15.13 -0.59 20.25
CA ASN A 46 16.53 -0.36 20.58
C ASN A 46 17.09 0.87 19.88
N LYS A 47 16.72 1.14 18.61
CA LYS A 47 17.12 2.35 17.89
C LYS A 47 16.57 3.62 18.55
N VAL A 48 15.35 3.57 19.07
CA VAL A 48 14.72 4.69 19.78
C VAL A 48 15.34 4.89 21.18
N ILE A 49 15.60 3.81 21.92
CA ILE A 49 16.22 3.88 23.26
C ILE A 49 17.69 4.35 23.18
N SER A 50 18.44 3.86 22.20
CA SER A 50 19.84 4.26 21.98
C SER A 50 20.00 5.69 21.44
N GLY A 51 18.90 6.32 21.02
CA GLY A 51 18.92 7.66 20.42
C GLY A 51 19.38 7.69 18.97
N THR A 52 19.58 6.53 18.32
CA THR A 52 19.80 6.43 16.87
C THR A 52 18.63 7.07 16.13
N ILE A 53 17.41 6.84 16.61
CA ILE A 53 16.21 7.58 16.23
C ILE A 53 15.89 8.51 17.39
N LYS A 54 15.87 9.82 17.12
CA LYS A 54 15.49 10.80 18.14
C LYS A 54 14.02 10.65 18.48
N ALA A 55 13.71 10.76 19.78
CA ALA A 55 12.34 10.69 20.28
C ALA A 55 11.41 11.69 19.57
N GLU A 56 11.90 12.89 19.28
CA GLU A 56 11.14 13.93 18.57
C GLU A 56 10.80 13.54 17.12
N ASP A 57 11.64 12.75 16.46
CA ASP A 57 11.47 12.35 15.06
C ASP A 57 10.54 11.13 14.91
N VAL A 58 10.22 10.42 16.00
CA VAL A 58 9.32 9.25 15.98
C VAL A 58 7.95 9.60 15.37
N TYR A 59 7.48 10.83 15.55
CA TYR A 59 6.24 11.32 14.93
C TYR A 59 6.29 11.25 13.39
N LYS A 60 7.43 11.60 12.78
CA LYS A 60 7.60 11.70 11.32
C LYS A 60 7.65 10.35 10.63
N LEU A 61 8.04 9.30 11.36
CA LEU A 61 8.17 7.97 10.79
C LEU A 61 6.82 7.46 10.28
N THR A 62 6.84 6.78 9.15
CA THR A 62 5.68 6.07 8.61
C THR A 62 5.50 4.73 9.30
N GLY A 63 4.31 4.14 9.16
CA GLY A 63 4.06 2.79 9.69
C GLY A 63 5.06 1.76 9.15
N ASP A 64 5.52 1.93 7.90
CA ASP A 64 6.43 1.02 7.21
C ASP A 64 7.86 1.11 7.71
N GLU A 65 8.37 2.32 7.95
CA GLU A 65 9.70 2.55 8.52
C GLU A 65 9.80 2.02 9.96
N MET A 66 8.66 1.88 10.64
CA MET A 66 8.58 1.32 11.97
C MET A 66 8.40 -0.20 11.99
N LEU A 67 8.20 -0.87 10.86
CA LEU A 67 7.94 -2.31 10.84
C LEU A 67 9.17 -3.10 11.28
N SER A 68 8.92 -4.24 11.93
CA SER A 68 9.93 -5.29 12.07
C SER A 68 10.39 -5.76 10.69
N HIS A 69 11.64 -6.20 10.57
CA HIS A 69 12.22 -6.70 9.33
C HIS A 69 11.37 -7.78 8.64
N GLU A 70 10.80 -8.70 9.43
CA GLU A 70 9.91 -9.76 8.91
C GLU A 70 8.64 -9.21 8.25
N LYS A 71 7.91 -8.33 8.95
CA LYS A 71 6.70 -7.66 8.41
C LYS A 71 7.01 -6.79 7.20
N TYR A 72 8.17 -6.13 7.19
CA TYR A 72 8.62 -5.36 6.03
C TYR A 72 8.73 -6.25 4.79
N TYR A 73 9.43 -7.39 4.87
CA TYR A 73 9.54 -8.30 3.73
C TYR A 73 8.23 -8.96 3.34
N GLN A 74 7.39 -9.32 4.31
CA GLN A 74 6.05 -9.83 4.03
C GLN A 74 5.25 -8.81 3.20
N LYS A 75 5.22 -7.56 3.65
CA LYS A 75 4.56 -6.46 2.91
C LYS A 75 5.13 -6.28 1.51
N GLN A 76 6.46 -6.28 1.36
CA GLN A 76 7.10 -6.15 0.04
C GLN A 76 6.74 -7.32 -0.89
N SER A 77 6.66 -8.54 -0.35
CA SER A 77 6.26 -9.72 -1.13
C SER A 77 4.79 -9.67 -1.56
N GLU A 78 3.91 -9.17 -0.70
CA GLU A 78 2.50 -8.97 -1.00
C GLU A 78 2.30 -7.89 -2.06
N ILE A 79 2.99 -6.75 -1.94
CA ILE A 79 2.98 -5.70 -2.95
C ILE A 79 3.46 -6.23 -4.30
N ARG A 80 4.58 -6.97 -4.31
CA ARG A 80 5.08 -7.61 -5.55
C ARG A 80 4.02 -8.51 -6.18
N ARG A 81 3.39 -9.38 -5.39
CA ARG A 81 2.32 -10.27 -5.86
C ARG A 81 1.12 -9.49 -6.39
N MET A 82 0.72 -8.42 -5.71
CA MET A 82 -0.37 -7.55 -6.15
C MET A 82 -0.05 -6.89 -7.49
N VAL A 83 1.16 -6.34 -7.65
CA VAL A 83 1.62 -5.74 -8.91
C VAL A 83 1.65 -6.77 -10.04
N GLU A 84 2.22 -7.95 -9.80
CA GLU A 84 2.21 -9.05 -10.78
C GLU A 84 0.79 -9.43 -11.20
N ASN A 85 -0.14 -9.52 -10.24
CA ASN A 85 -1.54 -9.78 -10.55
C ASN A 85 -2.17 -8.63 -11.35
N CYS A 86 -1.94 -7.36 -10.99
CA CYS A 86 -2.46 -6.22 -11.75
C CYS A 86 -1.93 -6.18 -13.19
N VAL A 87 -0.64 -6.44 -13.39
CA VAL A 87 -0.03 -6.54 -14.73
C VAL A 87 -0.60 -7.74 -15.51
N ARG A 88 -0.91 -8.85 -14.85
CA ARG A 88 -1.65 -9.98 -15.43
C ARG A 88 -3.14 -9.70 -15.67
N TYR A 89 -3.70 -8.63 -15.11
CA TYR A 89 -5.06 -8.17 -15.40
C TYR A 89 -5.07 -7.06 -16.46
N GLU A 90 -3.96 -6.35 -16.67
CA GLU A 90 -3.63 -5.75 -17.97
C GLU A 90 -3.28 -6.86 -18.98
N SER A 91 -4.23 -7.77 -19.21
CA SER A 91 -4.13 -8.93 -20.09
C SER A 91 -5.54 -9.33 -20.51
N ASP A 92 -5.90 -9.55 -21.77
CA ASP A 92 -5.19 -9.45 -23.04
C ASP A 92 -6.20 -8.76 -23.94
N LEU A 93 -6.03 -7.46 -24.19
CA LEU A 93 -6.87 -6.84 -25.20
C LEU A 93 -6.41 -7.38 -26.55
N VAL A 94 -7.30 -8.10 -27.22
CA VAL A 94 -7.03 -8.60 -28.56
C VAL A 94 -7.76 -7.70 -29.56
N PRO A 95 -7.10 -7.36 -30.69
CA PRO A 95 -7.74 -6.56 -31.72
C PRO A 95 -8.79 -7.44 -32.41
N MET A 96 -10.05 -7.02 -32.34
CA MET A 96 -11.17 -7.69 -32.98
C MET A 96 -11.75 -6.76 -34.05
N LYS A 97 -12.02 -7.31 -35.23
CA LYS A 97 -12.69 -6.58 -36.30
C LYS A 97 -14.19 -6.49 -36.01
N LEU A 98 -14.80 -5.38 -36.38
CA LEU A 98 -16.24 -5.24 -36.45
C LEU A 98 -16.74 -5.62 -37.84
N GLU A 99 -17.92 -6.22 -37.88
CA GLU A 99 -18.72 -6.37 -39.10
C GLU A 99 -19.42 -5.05 -39.44
N SER A 100 -20.03 -4.95 -40.63
CA SER A 100 -20.68 -3.71 -41.11
C SER A 100 -21.87 -3.26 -40.27
N ASP A 101 -22.50 -4.17 -39.54
CA ASP A 101 -23.61 -3.94 -38.61
C ASP A 101 -23.14 -3.53 -37.21
N GLY A 102 -21.83 -3.52 -36.95
CA GLY A 102 -21.24 -3.21 -35.65
C GLY A 102 -21.11 -4.42 -34.71
N SER A 103 -21.40 -5.63 -35.18
CA SER A 103 -21.18 -6.86 -34.42
C SER A 103 -19.70 -7.27 -34.40
N LEU A 104 -19.27 -8.01 -33.37
CA LEU A 104 -17.91 -8.56 -33.30
C LEU A 104 -17.72 -9.68 -34.34
N SER A 105 -16.63 -9.62 -35.09
CA SER A 105 -16.31 -10.58 -36.15
C SER A 105 -15.91 -11.95 -35.59
N SER A 106 -16.47 -13.03 -36.16
CA SER A 106 -16.05 -14.40 -35.83
C SER A 106 -14.74 -14.75 -36.54
N CYS A 107 -13.93 -15.63 -35.93
CA CYS A 107 -12.57 -16.01 -36.33
C CYS A 107 -12.36 -16.47 -37.79
N MET A 108 -13.42 -16.66 -38.57
CA MET A 108 -13.38 -17.07 -39.99
C MET A 108 -13.87 -15.98 -40.96
N SER A 109 -14.31 -14.83 -40.45
CA SER A 109 -14.78 -13.70 -41.25
C SER A 109 -13.70 -12.63 -41.34
N GLY A 110 -13.27 -12.30 -42.55
CA GLY A 110 -12.38 -11.16 -42.80
C GLY A 110 -13.14 -9.85 -42.63
N GLY A 111 -13.51 -9.48 -41.39
CA GLY A 111 -14.31 -8.31 -41.09
C GLY A 111 -13.71 -7.03 -41.68
N SER A 112 -14.52 -6.27 -42.42
CA SER A 112 -14.11 -5.05 -43.14
C SER A 112 -14.23 -3.77 -42.31
N GLY A 113 -14.70 -3.85 -41.06
CA GLY A 113 -14.95 -2.71 -40.18
C GLY A 113 -13.77 -2.27 -39.31
N GLY A 114 -14.07 -1.33 -38.41
CA GLY A 114 -13.12 -0.79 -37.42
C GLY A 114 -12.55 -1.86 -36.48
N THR A 115 -11.40 -1.59 -35.88
CA THR A 115 -10.75 -2.51 -34.92
C THR A 115 -10.98 -2.02 -33.51
N VAL A 116 -11.52 -2.90 -32.66
CA VAL A 116 -11.76 -2.64 -31.24
C VAL A 116 -10.94 -3.61 -30.41
N TRP A 117 -10.47 -3.15 -29.26
CA TRP A 117 -9.64 -3.91 -28.34
C TRP A 117 -10.52 -4.52 -27.25
N VAL A 118 -10.64 -5.84 -27.23
CA VAL A 118 -11.60 -6.54 -26.35
C VAL A 118 -10.85 -7.48 -25.41
N SER A 119 -11.29 -7.58 -24.15
CA SER A 119 -10.72 -8.52 -23.18
C SER A 119 -10.86 -9.96 -23.67
N ARG A 120 -9.76 -10.70 -23.74
CA ARG A 120 -9.72 -12.12 -24.14
C ARG A 120 -10.70 -13.04 -23.40
N ASN A 121 -11.04 -12.73 -22.15
CA ASN A 121 -12.05 -13.45 -21.37
C ASN A 121 -13.49 -13.39 -21.96
N MET A 122 -13.75 -12.46 -22.88
CA MET A 122 -15.01 -12.36 -23.62
C MET A 122 -15.06 -13.31 -24.82
N LEU A 123 -13.92 -13.86 -25.26
CA LEU A 123 -13.84 -14.78 -26.39
C LEU A 123 -14.12 -16.23 -26.00
N ASP A 124 -13.76 -16.63 -24.78
CA ASP A 124 -13.97 -18.01 -24.28
C ASP A 124 -15.44 -18.31 -23.89
N LYS A 125 -16.34 -17.34 -24.05
CA LYS A 125 -17.77 -17.46 -23.68
C LYS A 125 -18.74 -17.51 -24.88
N SER A 126 -18.23 -17.57 -26.11
CA SER A 126 -19.05 -17.67 -27.33
C SER A 126 -18.95 -19.05 -27.99
#